data_AF-A0A7L1SDM6-F1
#
_entry.id   AF-A0A7L1SDM6-F1
#
_cell.length_a   1.000
_cell.length_b   1.000
_cell.length_c   1.000
_cell.angle_alpha   90.00
_cell.angle_beta   90.00
_cell.angle_gamma   90.00
#
_symmetry.space_group_name_H-M   'P 1'
#
loop_
_entity.id
_entity.type
_entity.pdbx_description
1 polymer ?
#
loop_
_entity_poly.entity_id
_entity_poly.type
_entity_poly.pdbx_seq_one_letter_code
_entity_poly.pdbx_strand_id
1 'polypeptide(L)'
;DLSAAKRKFADSLNEFKFHCIGDAETDDEICIAKSLQEFATVLRNLEDERMRMIENASEVLITPLEKFRKEQIGAAKDAKKKYDKETEKYCGVLEKHLNLSSKKKESQLQE
;
A
#
# COMPACT_ATOMS: atom_id res chain seq x y z
N ASP A 1 17.81 5.18 -0.36
CA ASP A 1 16.88 4.20 -0.95
C ASP A 1 17.66 2.98 -1.44
N LEU A 2 17.15 1.76 -1.22
CA LEU A 2 17.82 0.49 -1.53
C LEU A 2 18.05 0.31 -3.04
N SER A 3 17.10 0.75 -3.88
CA SER A 3 17.23 0.69 -5.34
C SER A 3 18.44 1.49 -5.83
N ALA A 4 18.57 2.73 -5.35
CA ALA A 4 19.69 3.60 -5.69
C ALA A 4 21.05 3.03 -5.23
N ALA A 5 21.10 2.38 -4.06
CA ALA A 5 22.32 1.73 -3.57
C ALA A 5 22.75 0.56 -4.46
N LYS A 6 21.79 -0.26 -4.93
CA LYS A 6 22.07 -1.37 -5.86
C LYS A 6 22.56 -0.90 -7.22
N ARG A 7 21.95 0.16 -7.77
CA ARG A 7 22.42 0.76 -9.04
C ARG A 7 23.85 1.30 -8.90
N LYS A 8 24.14 2.05 -7.83
CA LYS A 8 25.51 2.53 -7.54
C LYS A 8 26.52 1.40 -7.38
N PHE A 9 26.12 0.28 -6.78
CA PHE A 9 26.98 -0.89 -6.67
C PHE A 9 27.26 -1.53 -8.04
N ALA A 10 26.23 -1.64 -8.89
CA ALA A 10 26.42 -2.09 -10.27
C ALA A 10 27.35 -1.13 -11.05
N ASP A 11 27.21 0.18 -10.88
CA ASP A 11 28.11 1.15 -11.49
C ASP A 11 29.56 0.96 -11.02
N SER A 12 29.75 0.74 -9.71
CA SER A 12 31.07 0.47 -9.12
C SER A 12 31.72 -0.80 -9.67
N LEU A 13 30.93 -1.83 -9.95
CA LEU A 13 31.41 -3.06 -10.59
C LEU A 13 31.76 -2.85 -12.07
N ASN A 14 30.98 -2.03 -12.76
CA ASN A 14 31.20 -1.72 -14.18
C ASN A 14 32.49 -0.91 -14.39
N GLU A 15 32.80 -0.03 -13.44
CA GLU A 15 33.99 0.83 -13.45
C GLU A 15 35.19 0.20 -12.72
N PHE A 16 35.03 -0.99 -12.15
CA PHE A 16 36.08 -1.63 -11.39
C PHE A 16 37.32 -1.88 -12.27
N LYS A 17 38.48 -1.49 -11.74
CA LYS A 17 39.79 -1.74 -12.34
C LYS A 17 40.72 -2.29 -11.28
N PHE A 18 41.46 -3.32 -11.63
CA PHE A 18 42.51 -3.83 -10.76
C PHE A 18 43.63 -2.81 -10.61
N HIS A 19 44.22 -2.79 -9.42
CA HIS A 19 45.47 -2.08 -9.21
C HIS A 19 46.63 -3.05 -9.47
N CYS A 20 47.05 -3.09 -10.73
CA CYS A 20 48.09 -4.02 -11.20
C CYS A 20 49.49 -3.52 -10.84
N ILE A 21 50.43 -4.46 -10.67
CA ILE A 21 51.86 -4.16 -10.54
C ILE A 21 52.47 -4.22 -11.95
N GLY A 22 53.02 -3.09 -12.42
CA GLY A 22 53.58 -2.96 -13.78
C GLY A 22 52.60 -2.32 -14.78
N ASP A 23 53.04 -2.19 -16.03
CA ASP A 23 52.31 -1.42 -17.05
C ASP A 23 51.31 -2.24 -17.89
N ALA A 24 51.15 -3.54 -17.60
CA ALA A 24 50.28 -4.45 -18.33
C ALA A 24 49.40 -5.28 -17.40
N GLU A 25 48.12 -5.45 -17.78
CA GLU A 25 47.18 -6.36 -17.12
C GLU A 25 47.44 -7.80 -17.58
N THR A 26 47.27 -8.75 -16.66
CA THR A 26 47.27 -10.19 -16.96
C THR A 26 45.94 -10.61 -17.60
N ASP A 27 45.94 -11.74 -18.31
CA ASP A 27 44.73 -12.30 -18.91
C ASP A 27 43.63 -12.58 -17.86
N ASP A 28 44.02 -13.01 -16.65
CA ASP A 28 43.10 -13.27 -15.55
C ASP A 28 42.46 -11.97 -15.02
N GLU A 29 43.24 -10.89 -14.86
CA GLU A 29 42.71 -9.59 -14.43
C GLU A 29 41.72 -9.02 -15.44
N ILE A 30 42.04 -9.13 -16.75
CA ILE A 30 41.15 -8.73 -17.84
C ILE A 30 39.86 -9.58 -17.80
N CYS A 31 39.99 -10.89 -17.60
CA CYS A 31 38.86 -11.83 -17.54
C CYS A 31 37.93 -11.51 -16.36
N ILE A 32 38.49 -11.27 -15.17
CA ILE A 32 37.72 -10.94 -13.98
C ILE A 32 37.05 -9.57 -14.14
N ALA A 33 37.75 -8.55 -14.65
CA ALA A 33 37.16 -7.22 -14.86
C ALA A 33 35.96 -7.28 -15.82
N LYS A 34 36.07 -8.03 -16.93
CA LYS A 34 34.94 -8.28 -17.84
C LYS A 34 33.78 -9.00 -17.15
N SER A 35 34.08 -10.01 -16.34
CA SER A 35 33.05 -10.73 -15.57
C SER A 35 32.29 -9.81 -14.60
N LEU A 36 32.98 -8.83 -13.98
CA LEU A 36 32.34 -7.83 -13.12
C LEU A 36 31.44 -6.87 -13.91
N GLN A 37 31.84 -6.48 -15.13
CA GLN A 37 31.01 -5.67 -16.03
C GLN A 37 29.74 -6.40 -16.49
N GLU A 38 29.85 -7.70 -16.79
CA GLU A 38 28.70 -8.54 -17.12
C GLU A 38 27.75 -8.63 -15.92
N PHE A 39 28.28 -8.88 -14.72
CA PHE A 39 27.47 -8.93 -13.51
C PHE A 39 26.79 -7.59 -13.20
N ALA A 40 27.49 -6.47 -13.40
CA ALA A 40 26.91 -5.13 -13.29
C ALA A 40 25.72 -4.92 -14.25
N THR A 41 25.82 -5.46 -15.47
CA THR A 41 24.74 -5.38 -16.46
C THR A 41 23.52 -6.21 -16.01
N VAL A 42 23.76 -7.43 -15.53
CA VAL A 42 22.70 -8.28 -14.97
C VAL A 42 22.00 -7.61 -13.78
N LEU A 43 22.76 -7.01 -12.86
CA LEU A 43 22.21 -6.29 -11.70
C LEU A 43 21.34 -5.09 -12.11
N ARG A 44 21.75 -4.32 -13.13
CA ARG A 44 20.96 -3.21 -13.65
C ARG A 44 19.63 -3.68 -14.22
N ASN A 45 19.67 -4.69 -15.09
CA ASN A 45 18.46 -5.27 -15.68
C ASN A 45 17.52 -5.82 -14.60
N LEU A 46 18.06 -6.51 -13.58
CA LEU A 46 17.27 -7.03 -12.47
C LEU A 46 16.56 -5.92 -11.69
N GLU A 47 17.24 -4.80 -11.42
CA GLU A 47 16.63 -3.69 -10.69
C GLU A 47 15.59 -2.96 -11.54
N ASP A 48 15.75 -2.90 -12.86
CA ASP A 48 14.74 -2.37 -13.77
C ASP A 48 13.47 -3.25 -13.79
N GLU A 49 13.61 -4.57 -13.87
CA GLU A 49 12.47 -5.50 -13.78
C GLU A 49 11.78 -5.43 -12.41
N ARG A 50 12.56 -5.29 -11.33
CA ARG A 50 12.00 -5.06 -10.00
C ARG A 50 11.18 -3.77 -9.95
N MET A 51 11.67 -2.69 -10.54
CA MET A 51 10.96 -1.40 -10.59
C MET A 51 9.63 -1.54 -11.34
N ARG A 52 9.65 -2.18 -12.52
CA ARG A 52 8.42 -2.48 -13.29
C ARG A 52 7.43 -3.31 -12.50
N MET A 53 7.89 -4.33 -11.78
CA MET A 53 7.02 -5.16 -10.93
C MET A 53 6.36 -4.33 -9.82
N ILE A 54 7.09 -3.42 -9.18
CA ILE A 54 6.57 -2.55 -8.13
C ILE A 54 5.53 -1.58 -8.71
N GLU A 55 5.82 -0.95 -9.85
CA GLU A 55 4.89 -0.05 -10.54
C GLU A 55 3.60 -0.79 -10.91
N ASN A 56 3.70 -1.96 -11.54
CA ASN A 56 2.54 -2.77 -11.90
C ASN A 56 1.72 -3.20 -10.67
N ALA A 57 2.37 -3.62 -9.57
CA ALA A 57 1.66 -3.95 -8.34
C ALA A 57 0.97 -2.71 -7.74
N SER A 58 1.60 -1.55 -7.82
CA SER A 58 1.03 -0.29 -7.38
C SER A 58 -0.24 0.07 -8.16
N GLU A 59 -0.22 -0.09 -9.48
CA GLU A 59 -1.33 0.24 -10.37
C GLU A 59 -2.47 -0.76 -10.31
N VAL A 60 -2.15 -2.07 -10.33
CA VAL A 60 -3.16 -3.13 -10.45
C VAL A 60 -3.73 -3.54 -9.10
N LEU A 61 -2.98 -3.39 -8.01
CA LEU A 61 -3.40 -3.86 -6.68
C LEU A 61 -3.49 -2.73 -5.66
N ILE A 62 -2.39 -2.01 -5.40
CA ILE A 62 -2.34 -1.06 -4.28
C ILE A 62 -3.34 0.09 -4.48
N THR A 63 -3.29 0.77 -5.62
CA THR A 63 -4.16 1.92 -5.92
C THR A 63 -5.65 1.54 -5.90
N PRO A 64 -6.09 0.45 -6.57
CA PRO A 64 -7.48 -0.01 -6.48
C PRO A 64 -7.93 -0.36 -5.06
N LEU A 65 -7.09 -1.03 -4.27
CA LEU A 65 -7.41 -1.39 -2.88
C LEU A 65 -7.52 -0.16 -1.99
N GLU A 66 -6.62 0.82 -2.16
CA GLU A 66 -6.71 2.07 -1.43
C GLU A 66 -7.96 2.85 -1.77
N LYS A 67 -8.32 2.90 -3.06
CA LYS A 67 -9.56 3.52 -3.54
C LYS A 67 -10.78 2.83 -2.96
N PHE A 68 -10.84 1.50 -3.03
CA PHE A 68 -11.92 0.72 -2.45
C PHE A 68 -12.07 0.96 -0.94
N ARG A 69 -10.95 0.96 -0.20
CA ARG A 69 -10.94 1.24 1.24
C ARG A 69 -11.48 2.64 1.56
N LYS A 70 -11.07 3.67 0.80
CA LYS A 70 -11.48 5.05 1.08
C LYS A 70 -12.93 5.29 0.65
N GLU A 71 -13.29 4.88 -0.55
CA GLU A 71 -14.57 5.24 -1.15
C GLU A 71 -15.68 4.28 -0.73
N GLN A 72 -15.50 2.97 -0.92
CA GLN A 72 -16.57 2.00 -0.69
C GLN A 72 -16.74 1.70 0.80
N ILE A 73 -15.65 1.34 1.48
CA ILE A 73 -15.71 1.08 2.93
C ILE A 73 -16.02 2.38 3.70
N GLY A 74 -15.46 3.51 3.27
CA GLY A 74 -15.78 4.82 3.85
C GLY A 74 -17.26 5.16 3.73
N ALA A 75 -17.83 5.09 2.52
CA ALA A 75 -19.26 5.36 2.31
C ALA A 75 -20.16 4.40 3.10
N ALA A 76 -19.82 3.11 3.17
CA ALA A 76 -20.57 2.13 3.95
C ALA A 76 -20.57 2.47 5.46
N LYS A 77 -19.43 2.91 6.00
CA LYS A 77 -19.33 3.36 7.40
C LYS A 77 -20.18 4.59 7.68
N ASP A 78 -20.17 5.57 6.78
CA ASP A 78 -20.98 6.78 6.92
C ASP A 78 -22.47 6.49 6.80
N ALA A 79 -22.86 5.62 5.87
CA ALA A 79 -24.23 5.15 5.73
C ALA A 79 -24.71 4.43 7.00
N LYS A 80 -23.89 3.55 7.57
CA LYS A 80 -24.17 2.89 8.84
C LYS A 80 -24.37 3.90 9.97
N LYS A 81 -23.46 4.87 10.11
CA LYS A 81 -23.57 5.92 11.14
C LYS A 81 -24.87 6.71 11.00
N LYS A 82 -25.28 7.04 9.77
CA LYS A 82 -26.55 7.73 9.52
C LYS A 82 -27.74 6.85 9.86
N TYR A 83 -27.71 5.58 9.48
CA TYR A 83 -28.76 4.61 9.81
C TYR A 83 -28.92 4.48 11.33
N ASP A 84 -27.83 4.20 12.05
CA ASP A 84 -27.84 4.06 13.51
C ASP A 84 -28.45 5.30 14.20
N LYS A 85 -28.08 6.51 13.74
CA LYS A 85 -28.63 7.77 14.26
C LYS A 85 -30.13 7.92 14.02
N GLU A 86 -30.63 7.56 12.84
CA GLU A 86 -32.07 7.63 12.56
C GLU A 86 -32.85 6.53 13.30
N THR A 87 -32.25 5.34 13.47
CA THR A 87 -32.82 4.27 14.30
C THR A 87 -32.98 4.71 15.75
N GLU A 88 -31.95 5.33 16.36
CA GLU A 88 -32.03 5.85 17.73
C GLU A 88 -33.16 6.87 17.89
N LYS A 89 -33.30 7.81 16.94
CA LYS A 89 -34.40 8.78 16.95
C LYS A 89 -35.76 8.12 16.85
N TYR A 90 -35.92 7.16 15.93
CA TYR A 90 -37.18 6.46 15.70
C TYR A 90 -37.59 5.66 16.94
N CYS A 91 -36.66 4.88 17.51
CA CYS A 91 -36.89 4.14 18.75
C CYS A 91 -37.25 5.08 19.92
N GLY A 92 -36.56 6.22 20.04
CA GLY A 92 -36.88 7.22 21.06
C GLY A 92 -38.25 7.87 20.90
N VAL A 93 -38.73 8.07 19.66
CA VAL A 93 -40.10 8.53 19.39
C VAL A 93 -41.12 7.45 19.78
N LEU A 94 -40.87 6.20 19.41
CA LEU A 94 -41.75 5.08 19.73
C LEU A 94 -41.92 4.90 21.25
N GLU A 95 -40.83 4.99 22.00
CA GLU A 95 -40.84 4.90 23.47
C GLU A 95 -41.66 6.04 24.10
N LYS A 96 -41.50 7.28 23.61
CA LYS A 96 -42.32 8.42 24.05
C LYS A 96 -43.81 8.22 23.76
N HIS A 97 -44.16 7.72 22.57
CA HIS A 97 -45.55 7.42 22.21
C HIS A 97 -46.15 6.32 23.09
N LEU A 98 -45.40 5.25 23.36
CA LEU A 98 -45.83 4.18 24.24
C LEU A 98 -46.11 4.71 25.65
N ASN A 99 -45.22 5.54 26.18
CA ASN A 99 -45.36 6.18 27.49
C ASN A 99 -46.56 7.13 27.59
N LEU A 100 -46.96 7.77 26.48
CA LEU A 100 -48.17 8.58 26.43
C LEU A 100 -49.43 7.70 26.34
N SER A 101 -49.37 6.59 25.59
CA SER A 101 -50.48 5.64 25.46
C SER A 101 -50.78 4.91 26.77
N SER A 102 -49.75 4.54 27.55
CA SER A 102 -49.94 3.90 28.85
C SER A 102 -50.63 4.83 29.84
N LYS A 103 -50.22 6.11 29.89
CA LYS A 103 -50.88 7.15 30.70
C LYS A 103 -52.34 7.41 30.31
N LYS A 104 -52.67 7.33 29.01
CA LYS A 104 -54.05 7.43 28.51
C LYS A 104 -54.94 6.25 28.92
N LYS A 105 -54.37 5.03 28.99
CA LYS A 105 -55.10 3.85 29.52
C LYS A 105 -55.35 3.98 31.02
N GLU A 106 -54.39 4.54 31.76
CA GLU A 106 -54.53 4.75 33.21
C GLU A 106 -55.61 5.81 33.52
N SER A 107 -55.68 6.90 32.75
CA SER A 107 -56.71 7.94 32.95
C SER A 107 -58.13 7.47 32.58
N GLN A 108 -58.27 6.50 31.67
CA GLN A 108 -59.58 5.90 31.34
C GLN A 108 -60.03 4.82 32.33
N LEU A 109 -59.15 4.34 33.20
CA LEU A 109 -59.47 3.38 34.27
C LEU A 109 -59.73 4.09 35.63
N GLN A 110 -59.60 5.42 35.68
CA GLN A 110 -59.83 6.25 36.87
C GLN A 110 -61.16 7.02 36.86
N GLU A 111 -62.03 6.79 35.87
CA GLU A 111 -63.47 7.14 35.92
C GLU A 111 -64.29 5.90 36.29
#